data_AF-A0A3M6T6N2-F1
#
_entry.id   AF-A0A3M6T6N2-F1
#
_cell.length_a   1.000
_cell.length_b   1.000
_cell.length_c   1.000
_cell.angle_alpha   90.00
_cell.angle_beta   90.00
_cell.angle_gamma   90.00
#
_symmetry.space_group_name_H-M   'P 1'
#
loop_
_entity.id
_entity.type
_entity.pdbx_description
1 polymer ?
#
loop_
_entity_poly.entity_id
_entity_poly.type
_entity_poly.pdbx_seq_one_letter_code
_entity_poly.pdbx_strand_id
1 'polypeptide(L)'
;MSLWVDKYRPTSLSKLDYHKDLAAHLKKLVHCGDFPHLLVYGPSGAGKKTRIMCILRELYGPGVEKLRIEQQSFTTPSNRKIEMSTIGSAYHLEINPRRNEIDAGIYDRVVVQELIKTVAQSHQLDSTTQKEFKVVVLTEVDRLTKDAQHSLRRTMEKLLEIRGRFYELLTHCIPPDVIFKGLIKELVTNCDGSLKAEVTEMAAHYEHRIHQGNKAIYHLEAFVAKFMSIYKRFLEEGMADLF
;
A
#
# COMPACT_ATOMS: atom_id res chain seq x y z
N MET A 1 18.88 -30.05 8.09
CA MET A 1 17.71 -30.93 8.32
C MET A 1 16.46 -30.06 8.30
N SER A 2 15.53 -30.30 7.38
CA SER A 2 14.26 -29.56 7.32
C SER A 2 13.39 -29.97 8.52
N LEU A 3 12.87 -28.99 9.25
CA LEU A 3 11.89 -29.24 10.30
C LEU A 3 10.63 -29.83 9.65
N TRP A 4 10.02 -30.83 10.28
CA TRP A 4 8.79 -31.46 9.76
C TRP A 4 7.68 -30.43 9.51
N VAL A 5 7.65 -29.39 10.33
CA VAL A 5 6.75 -28.23 10.21
C VAL A 5 6.88 -27.53 8.85
N ASP A 6 8.09 -27.43 8.30
CA ASP A 6 8.32 -26.79 7.00
C ASP A 6 7.95 -27.73 5.84
N LYS A 7 8.09 -29.05 6.03
CA LYS A 7 7.73 -30.05 5.02
C LYS A 7 6.22 -30.15 4.80
N TYR A 8 5.42 -30.03 5.88
CA TYR A 8 3.96 -30.15 5.81
C TYR A 8 3.24 -28.80 5.79
N ARG A 9 3.96 -27.68 5.77
CA ARG A 9 3.34 -26.35 5.69
C ARG A 9 2.55 -26.22 4.37
N PRO A 10 1.25 -25.88 4.42
CA PRO A 10 0.48 -25.60 3.23
C PRO A 10 1.13 -24.51 2.38
N THR A 11 1.31 -24.80 1.11
CA THR A 11 1.90 -23.89 0.11
C THR A 11 0.86 -23.19 -0.75
N SER A 12 -0.40 -23.62 -0.68
CA SER A 12 -1.47 -23.18 -1.57
C SER A 12 -2.74 -22.99 -0.77
N LEU A 13 -3.56 -22.00 -1.16
CA LEU A 13 -4.82 -21.70 -0.48
C LEU A 13 -5.77 -22.90 -0.44
N SER A 14 -5.72 -23.79 -1.44
CA SER A 14 -6.53 -25.01 -1.51
C SER A 14 -6.09 -26.12 -0.54
N LYS A 15 -4.84 -26.10 -0.06
CA LYS A 15 -4.30 -27.07 0.90
C LYS A 15 -4.53 -26.66 2.35
N LEU A 16 -5.29 -25.58 2.59
CA LEU A 16 -5.62 -25.13 3.93
C LEU A 16 -6.76 -25.97 4.49
N ASP A 17 -6.56 -26.52 5.68
CA ASP A 17 -7.54 -27.38 6.35
C ASP A 17 -8.72 -26.57 6.92
N TYR A 18 -8.46 -25.33 7.34
CA TYR A 18 -9.41 -24.46 8.05
C TYR A 18 -9.91 -23.27 7.23
N HIS A 19 -11.18 -22.89 7.43
CA HIS A 19 -11.85 -21.76 6.78
C HIS A 19 -11.75 -21.79 5.25
N LYS A 20 -12.24 -22.88 4.65
CA LYS A 20 -12.20 -23.13 3.20
C LYS A 20 -12.96 -22.07 2.40
N ASP A 21 -14.07 -21.56 2.92
CA ASP A 21 -14.84 -20.49 2.28
C ASP A 21 -14.03 -19.19 2.17
N LEU A 22 -13.33 -18.84 3.25
CA LEU A 22 -12.44 -17.67 3.27
C LEU A 22 -11.25 -17.85 2.32
N ALA A 23 -10.71 -19.06 2.21
CA ALA A 23 -9.67 -19.37 1.22
C ALA A 23 -10.18 -19.21 -0.22
N ALA A 24 -11.42 -19.61 -0.49
CA ALA A 24 -12.06 -19.41 -1.80
C ALA A 24 -12.29 -17.92 -2.10
N HIS A 25 -12.72 -17.12 -1.10
CA HIS A 25 -12.85 -15.67 -1.25
C HIS A 25 -11.51 -14.98 -1.50
N LEU A 26 -10.46 -15.35 -0.76
CA LEU A 26 -9.12 -14.83 -0.99
C LEU A 26 -8.60 -15.19 -2.38
N LYS A 27 -8.88 -16.40 -2.87
CA LYS A 27 -8.52 -16.81 -4.23
C LYS A 27 -9.23 -15.98 -5.30
N LYS A 28 -10.53 -15.69 -5.12
CA LYS A 28 -11.28 -14.78 -6.01
C LYS A 28 -10.68 -13.37 -5.99
N LEU A 29 -10.35 -12.86 -4.79
CA LEU A 29 -9.73 -11.54 -4.60
C LEU A 29 -8.40 -11.42 -5.34
N VAL A 30 -7.55 -12.45 -5.26
CA VAL A 30 -6.26 -12.49 -5.98
C VAL A 30 -6.45 -12.40 -7.50
N HIS A 31 -7.50 -13.05 -8.03
CA HIS A 31 -7.79 -13.08 -9.47
C HIS A 31 -8.40 -11.78 -10.01
N CYS A 32 -9.13 -11.01 -9.18
CA CYS A 32 -9.74 -9.74 -9.58
C CYS A 32 -8.73 -8.62 -9.94
N GLY A 33 -7.43 -8.83 -9.76
CA GLY A 33 -6.40 -7.84 -10.09
C GLY A 33 -6.19 -6.80 -8.98
N ASP A 34 -7.27 -6.20 -8.49
CA ASP A 34 -7.29 -5.21 -7.41
C ASP A 34 -7.21 -5.89 -6.02
N PHE A 35 -6.08 -5.71 -5.33
CA PHE A 35 -5.80 -6.36 -4.05
C PHE A 35 -5.72 -5.33 -2.92
N PRO A 36 -6.71 -5.26 -2.02
CA PRO A 36 -6.74 -4.27 -0.95
C PRO A 36 -5.69 -4.55 0.15
N HIS A 37 -5.39 -3.54 0.96
CA HIS A 37 -4.64 -3.74 2.20
C HIS A 37 -5.42 -4.65 3.16
N LEU A 38 -4.75 -5.67 3.69
CA LEU A 38 -5.36 -6.67 4.58
C LEU A 38 -4.81 -6.57 5.99
N LEU A 39 -5.70 -6.65 6.98
CA LEU A 39 -5.35 -6.86 8.38
C LEU A 39 -5.70 -8.30 8.77
N VAL A 40 -4.69 -9.08 9.16
CA VAL A 40 -4.87 -10.48 9.58
C VAL A 40 -4.71 -10.56 11.10
N TYR A 41 -5.79 -10.91 11.79
CA TYR A 41 -5.82 -11.06 13.25
C TYR A 41 -6.21 -12.49 13.66
N GLY A 42 -5.88 -12.87 14.89
CA GLY A 42 -6.18 -14.18 15.47
C GLY A 42 -5.13 -14.66 16.48
N PRO A 43 -5.39 -15.76 17.20
CA PRO A 43 -4.48 -16.27 18.23
C PRO A 43 -3.12 -16.70 17.65
N SER A 44 -2.10 -16.80 18.51
CA SER A 44 -0.79 -17.33 18.10
C SER A 44 -0.95 -18.78 17.61
N GLY A 45 -0.20 -19.17 16.59
CA GLY A 45 -0.31 -20.51 15.99
C GLY A 45 -1.50 -20.74 15.05
N ALA A 46 -2.42 -19.78 14.87
CA ALA A 46 -3.57 -19.91 13.96
C ALA A 46 -3.22 -19.96 12.44
N GLY A 47 -1.94 -20.12 12.07
CA GLY A 47 -1.52 -20.18 10.68
C GLY A 47 -1.56 -18.85 9.92
N LYS A 48 -1.59 -17.70 10.63
CA LYS A 48 -1.64 -16.36 10.01
C LYS A 48 -0.54 -16.15 8.97
N LYS A 49 0.73 -16.40 9.35
CA LYS A 49 1.89 -16.29 8.46
C LYS A 49 1.77 -17.25 7.27
N THR A 50 1.37 -18.49 7.52
CA THR A 50 1.14 -19.49 6.46
C THR A 50 0.12 -19.01 5.43
N ARG A 51 -0.99 -18.41 5.88
CA ARG A 51 -2.01 -17.85 4.97
C ARG A 51 -1.48 -16.68 4.16
N ILE A 52 -0.76 -15.75 4.77
CA ILE A 52 -0.14 -14.62 4.05
C ILE A 52 0.83 -15.14 2.98
N MET A 53 1.68 -16.12 3.31
CA MET A 53 2.58 -16.74 2.34
C MET A 53 1.85 -17.47 1.22
N CYS A 54 0.73 -18.15 1.51
CA CYS A 54 -0.10 -18.76 0.47
C CYS A 54 -0.70 -17.72 -0.48
N ILE A 55 -1.14 -16.57 0.04
CA ILE A 55 -1.67 -15.46 -0.78
C ILE A 55 -0.56 -14.90 -1.67
N LEU A 56 0.62 -14.63 -1.12
CA LEU A 56 1.76 -14.12 -1.88
C LEU A 56 2.18 -15.09 -2.98
N ARG A 57 2.20 -16.39 -2.69
CA ARG A 57 2.48 -17.43 -3.67
C ARG A 57 1.42 -17.53 -4.76
N GLU A 58 0.15 -17.29 -4.46
CA GLU A 58 -0.91 -17.20 -5.48
C GLU A 58 -0.77 -15.93 -6.34
N LEU A 59 -0.27 -14.83 -5.76
CA LEU A 59 -0.08 -13.55 -6.46
C LEU A 59 1.15 -13.51 -7.38
N TYR A 60 2.31 -13.97 -6.91
CA TYR A 60 3.60 -13.84 -7.60
C TYR A 60 4.26 -15.18 -7.95
N GLY A 61 3.63 -16.30 -7.57
CA GLY A 61 4.16 -17.64 -7.82
C GLY A 61 5.26 -18.07 -6.84
N PRO A 62 6.04 -19.11 -7.20
CA PRO A 62 7.00 -19.74 -6.29
C PRO A 62 8.23 -18.88 -5.96
N GLY A 63 8.47 -17.78 -6.70
CA GLY A 63 9.62 -16.91 -6.47
C GLY A 63 9.60 -16.19 -5.12
N VAL A 64 8.44 -16.09 -4.47
CA VAL A 64 8.23 -15.51 -3.14
C VAL A 64 9.04 -16.23 -2.06
N GLU A 65 9.29 -17.54 -2.19
CA GLU A 65 10.00 -18.33 -1.16
C GLU A 65 11.51 -18.05 -1.14
N LYS A 66 12.05 -17.37 -2.16
CA LYS A 66 13.44 -16.93 -2.20
C LYS A 66 13.61 -15.68 -1.34
N LEU A 67 13.82 -15.89 -0.05
CA LEU A 67 14.05 -14.84 0.94
C LEU A 67 15.53 -14.42 0.94
N ARG A 68 15.76 -13.11 0.97
CA ARG A 68 17.05 -12.46 1.20
C ARG A 68 16.94 -11.60 2.45
N ILE A 69 18.02 -11.54 3.21
CA ILE A 69 18.13 -10.66 4.36
C ILE A 69 18.78 -9.38 3.87
N GLU A 70 18.07 -8.26 3.98
CA GLU A 70 18.59 -6.92 3.67
C GLU A 70 18.69 -6.11 4.96
N GLN A 71 19.88 -5.59 5.24
CA GLN A 71 20.07 -4.63 6.31
C GLN A 71 19.84 -3.23 5.75
N GLN A 72 18.79 -2.57 6.24
CA GLN A 72 18.48 -1.19 5.88
C GLN A 72 18.81 -0.30 7.08
N SER A 73 19.61 0.73 6.86
CA SER A 73 19.87 1.77 7.86
C SER A 73 19.04 3.00 7.55
N PHE A 74 18.27 3.45 8.54
CA PHE A 74 17.45 4.65 8.44
C PHE A 74 18.05 5.73 9.34
N THR A 75 18.22 6.93 8.80
CA THR A 75 18.62 8.10 9.59
C THR A 75 17.37 8.82 10.06
N THR A 76 17.20 8.95 11.38
CA THR A 76 16.13 9.76 11.96
C THR A 76 16.40 11.26 11.72
N PRO A 77 15.36 12.13 11.75
CA PRO A 77 15.55 13.58 11.75
C PRO A 77 16.37 14.09 12.95
N SER A 78 16.61 13.26 13.97
CA SER A 78 17.50 13.52 15.11
C SER A 78 18.93 13.02 14.90
N ASN A 79 19.31 12.71 13.65
CA ASN A 79 20.65 12.26 13.23
C ASN A 79 21.14 10.95 13.88
N ARG A 80 20.21 10.14 14.41
CA ARG A 80 20.50 8.78 14.89
C ARG A 80 20.24 7.76 13.79
N LYS A 81 21.18 6.84 13.58
CA LYS A 81 21.06 5.72 12.63
C LYS A 81 20.40 4.53 13.31
N ILE A 82 19.28 4.07 12.77
CA ILE A 82 18.56 2.86 13.20
C ILE A 82 18.79 1.80 12.11
N GLU A 83 19.48 0.72 12.46
CA GLU A 83 19.73 -0.39 11.55
C GLU A 83 18.66 -1.47 11.75
N MET A 84 17.88 -1.79 10.72
CA MET A 84 16.90 -2.87 10.77
C MET A 84 17.20 -3.96 9.75
N SER A 85 17.05 -5.20 10.19
CA SER A 85 17.07 -6.35 9.30
C SER A 85 15.66 -6.58 8.76
N THR A 86 15.53 -6.44 7.45
CA THR A 86 14.30 -6.78 6.72
C THR A 86 14.53 -8.11 6.00
N ILE A 87 13.48 -8.91 5.91
CA ILE A 87 13.53 -10.21 5.22
C ILE A 87 12.58 -10.10 4.05
N GLY A 88 13.10 -10.16 2.83
CA GLY A 88 12.29 -9.90 1.66
C GLY A 88 12.69 -10.76 0.47
N SER A 89 11.74 -10.92 -0.43
CA SER A 89 11.99 -11.37 -1.79
C SER A 89 11.84 -10.19 -2.76
N ALA A 90 12.03 -10.41 -4.05
CA ALA A 90 11.78 -9.41 -5.08
C ALA A 90 10.32 -8.86 -5.03
N TYR A 91 9.39 -9.66 -4.53
CA TYR A 91 7.94 -9.37 -4.56
C TYR A 91 7.36 -8.87 -3.24
N HIS A 92 7.98 -9.21 -2.12
CA HIS A 92 7.46 -8.84 -0.81
C HIS A 92 8.57 -8.56 0.18
N LEU A 93 8.28 -7.70 1.15
CA LEU A 93 9.19 -7.37 2.24
C LEU A 93 8.49 -7.63 3.57
N GLU A 94 9.01 -8.57 4.35
CA GLU A 94 8.60 -8.81 5.74
C GLU A 94 9.43 -7.94 6.68
N ILE A 95 8.74 -7.17 7.52
CA ILE A 95 9.36 -6.34 8.55
C ILE A 95 8.73 -6.64 9.89
N ASN A 96 9.60 -6.82 10.89
CA ASN A 96 9.22 -6.73 12.29
C ASN A 96 9.78 -5.42 12.86
N PRO A 97 8.94 -4.38 13.03
CA PRO A 97 9.39 -3.08 13.50
C PRO A 97 9.91 -3.10 14.94
N ARG A 98 9.61 -4.13 15.75
CA ARG A 98 9.96 -4.19 17.17
C ARG A 98 11.22 -4.98 17.50
N ARG A 99 11.88 -5.61 16.51
CA ARG A 99 13.02 -6.51 16.76
C ARG A 99 14.23 -5.83 17.40
N ASN A 100 14.32 -4.50 17.34
CA ASN A 100 15.33 -3.71 18.04
C ASN A 100 14.72 -3.09 19.31
N GLU A 101 14.75 -3.85 20.39
CA GLU A 101 14.02 -3.59 21.64
C GLU A 101 14.42 -2.31 22.39
N ILE A 102 15.49 -1.60 21.99
CA ILE A 102 16.09 -0.56 22.84
C ILE A 102 15.69 0.88 22.47
N ASP A 103 15.35 1.20 21.21
CA ASP A 103 15.17 2.61 20.79
C ASP A 103 13.90 2.90 19.93
N ALA A 104 13.10 1.87 19.60
CA ALA A 104 12.07 1.99 18.57
C ALA A 104 10.77 2.71 19.00
N GLY A 105 10.44 2.77 20.30
CA GLY A 105 9.14 3.26 20.75
C GLY A 105 8.79 4.70 20.32
N ILE A 106 9.77 5.59 20.21
CA ILE A 106 9.53 7.00 19.79
C ILE A 106 9.55 7.13 18.26
N TYR A 107 10.31 6.27 17.57
CA TYR A 107 10.58 6.39 16.14
C TYR A 107 9.82 5.38 15.27
N ASP A 108 9.02 4.48 15.84
CA ASP A 108 8.17 3.50 15.13
C ASP A 108 7.40 4.15 13.96
N ARG A 109 6.81 5.32 14.20
CA ARG A 109 6.07 6.06 13.19
C ARG A 109 6.96 6.49 12.02
N VAL A 110 8.15 7.03 12.32
CA VAL A 110 9.10 7.51 11.30
C VAL A 110 9.63 6.33 10.51
N VAL A 111 10.03 5.26 11.19
CA VAL A 111 10.50 4.01 10.60
C VAL A 111 9.49 3.44 9.61
N VAL A 112 8.23 3.30 10.04
CA VAL A 112 7.18 2.71 9.20
C VAL A 112 6.85 3.62 8.02
N GLN A 113 6.76 4.93 8.23
CA GLN A 113 6.51 5.87 7.13
C GLN A 113 7.64 5.89 6.12
N GLU A 114 8.89 5.94 6.58
CA GLU A 114 10.05 6.00 5.71
C GLU A 114 10.23 4.70 4.92
N LEU A 115 10.02 3.56 5.57
CA LEU A 115 10.07 2.27 4.91
C LEU A 115 9.00 2.15 3.80
N ILE A 116 7.77 2.62 4.05
CA ILE A 116 6.73 2.63 3.02
C ILE A 116 7.16 3.50 1.83
N LYS A 117 7.82 4.64 2.08
CA LYS A 117 8.35 5.49 1.00
C LYS A 117 9.47 4.79 0.23
N THR A 118 10.46 4.23 0.92
CA THR A 118 11.59 3.53 0.29
C THR A 118 11.11 2.36 -0.56
N VAL A 119 10.13 1.58 -0.08
CA VAL A 119 9.55 0.48 -0.86
C VAL A 119 8.75 0.99 -2.05
N ALA A 120 8.00 2.09 -1.89
CA ALA A 120 7.26 2.71 -2.99
C ALA A 120 8.17 3.30 -4.08
N GLN A 121 9.38 3.75 -3.71
CA GLN A 121 10.39 4.26 -4.64
C GLN A 121 11.17 3.14 -5.35
N SER A 122 11.22 1.92 -4.78
CA SER A 122 11.85 0.79 -5.44
C SER A 122 11.01 0.28 -6.62
N HIS A 123 11.35 0.69 -7.85
CA HIS A 123 10.72 0.20 -9.08
C HIS A 123 10.96 -1.30 -9.29
N GLN A 124 9.91 -2.03 -9.72
CA GLN A 124 10.02 -3.41 -10.17
C GLN A 124 10.62 -3.46 -11.58
N LEU A 125 11.63 -4.30 -11.79
CA LEU A 125 12.44 -4.36 -13.02
C LEU A 125 11.82 -5.26 -14.11
N ASP A 126 10.80 -6.07 -13.81
CA ASP A 126 10.30 -7.11 -14.72
C ASP A 126 8.84 -6.87 -15.16
N SER A 127 8.67 -6.33 -16.36
CA SER A 127 7.39 -5.86 -16.94
C SER A 127 6.50 -6.93 -17.59
N THR A 128 6.93 -8.20 -17.66
CA THR A 128 6.29 -9.17 -18.58
C THR A 128 5.31 -10.15 -17.92
N THR A 129 5.33 -10.33 -16.59
CA THR A 129 4.50 -11.38 -15.91
C THR A 129 4.01 -11.02 -14.50
N GLN A 130 4.29 -9.82 -14.00
CA GLN A 130 4.10 -9.50 -12.58
C GLN A 130 3.14 -8.32 -12.39
N LYS A 131 2.29 -8.39 -11.37
CA LYS A 131 1.44 -7.26 -10.95
C LYS A 131 2.32 -6.06 -10.58
N GLU A 132 1.87 -4.85 -10.92
CA GLU A 132 2.59 -3.56 -10.78
C GLU A 132 2.88 -3.09 -9.34
N PHE A 133 2.67 -3.93 -8.32
CA PHE A 133 2.88 -3.55 -6.93
C PHE A 133 3.76 -4.54 -6.17
N LYS A 134 4.45 -4.05 -5.15
CA LYS A 134 5.25 -4.82 -4.18
C LYS A 134 4.51 -4.88 -2.84
N VAL A 135 4.49 -6.03 -2.18
CA VAL A 135 3.75 -6.22 -0.93
C VAL A 135 4.65 -6.00 0.28
N VAL A 136 4.22 -5.18 1.23
CA VAL A 136 4.88 -5.05 2.54
C VAL A 136 4.08 -5.80 3.59
N VAL A 137 4.71 -6.74 4.27
CA VAL A 137 4.13 -7.52 5.37
C VAL A 137 4.70 -7.00 6.69
N LEU A 138 3.87 -6.29 7.45
CA LEU A 138 4.20 -5.83 8.79
C LEU A 138 3.73 -6.89 9.80
N THR A 139 4.66 -7.43 10.59
CA THR A 139 4.36 -8.39 11.65
C THR A 139 4.25 -7.70 13.01
N GLU A 140 3.41 -8.23 13.90
CA GLU A 140 3.27 -7.73 15.29
C GLU A 140 2.91 -6.25 15.38
N VAL A 141 2.06 -5.78 14.45
CA VAL A 141 1.59 -4.38 14.36
C VAL A 141 0.85 -3.94 15.65
N ASP A 142 0.30 -4.89 16.40
CA ASP A 142 -0.32 -4.68 17.71
C ASP A 142 0.66 -4.14 18.77
N ARG A 143 1.95 -4.44 18.61
CA ARG A 143 3.02 -4.00 19.52
C ARG A 143 3.61 -2.64 19.17
N LEU A 144 3.23 -2.06 18.03
CA LEU A 144 3.62 -0.70 17.66
C LEU A 144 2.99 0.34 18.59
N THR A 145 3.60 1.52 18.66
CA THR A 145 2.97 2.66 19.35
C THR A 145 1.64 3.05 18.72
N LYS A 146 0.72 3.58 19.55
CA LYS A 146 -0.58 4.08 19.10
C LYS A 146 -0.42 5.12 17.98
N ASP A 147 0.59 5.98 18.06
CA ASP A 147 0.85 6.99 17.04
C ASP A 147 1.31 6.39 15.70
N ALA A 148 2.13 5.32 15.73
CA ALA A 148 2.51 4.59 14.53
C ALA A 148 1.32 3.84 13.92
N GLN A 149 0.48 3.21 14.75
CA GLN A 149 -0.77 2.55 14.31
C GLN A 149 -1.73 3.56 13.67
N HIS A 150 -1.97 4.71 14.31
CA HIS A 150 -2.79 5.79 13.73
C HIS A 150 -2.19 6.35 12.44
N SER A 151 -0.86 6.46 12.34
CA SER A 151 -0.18 6.90 11.13
C SER A 151 -0.36 5.91 9.97
N LEU A 152 -0.21 4.61 10.24
CA LEU A 152 -0.48 3.55 9.26
C LEU A 152 -1.92 3.59 8.78
N ARG A 153 -2.85 3.68 9.75
CA ARG A 153 -4.27 3.80 9.49
C ARG A 153 -4.58 5.00 8.61
N ARG A 154 -4.06 6.19 8.92
CA ARG A 154 -4.19 7.40 8.07
C ARG A 154 -3.62 7.19 6.67
N THR A 155 -2.49 6.49 6.54
CA THR A 155 -1.88 6.22 5.23
C THR A 155 -2.79 5.36 4.37
N MET A 156 -3.44 4.36 4.97
CA MET A 156 -4.41 3.48 4.30
C MET A 156 -5.79 4.13 4.10
N GLU A 157 -6.18 5.06 4.97
CA GLU A 157 -7.52 5.66 4.99
C GLU A 157 -7.64 6.97 4.21
N LYS A 158 -6.56 7.67 3.85
CA LYS A 158 -6.66 8.97 3.15
C LYS A 158 -7.52 8.92 1.88
N LEU A 159 -7.35 7.89 1.05
CA LEU A 159 -8.19 7.69 -0.13
C LEU A 159 -9.60 7.21 0.24
N LEU A 160 -9.74 6.39 1.29
CA LEU A 160 -11.04 5.91 1.78
C LEU A 160 -11.89 7.04 2.40
N GLU A 161 -11.29 8.01 3.09
CA GLU A 161 -11.95 9.19 3.65
C GLU A 161 -12.49 10.07 2.51
N ILE A 162 -11.67 10.31 1.49
CA ILE A 162 -12.09 11.08 0.31
C ILE A 162 -13.20 10.35 -0.43
N ARG A 163 -13.10 9.02 -0.57
CA ARG A 163 -14.18 8.21 -1.13
C ARG A 163 -15.46 8.34 -0.30
N GLY A 164 -15.36 8.36 1.03
CA GLY A 164 -16.48 8.60 1.93
C GLY A 164 -17.16 9.95 1.68
N ARG A 165 -16.39 11.02 1.52
CA ARG A 165 -16.90 12.35 1.17
C ARG A 165 -17.56 12.38 -0.22
N PHE A 166 -17.00 11.68 -1.21
CA PHE A 166 -17.66 11.54 -2.50
C PHE A 166 -18.98 10.77 -2.39
N TYR A 167 -19.05 9.72 -1.57
CA TYR A 167 -20.31 9.02 -1.31
C TYR A 167 -21.36 9.93 -0.68
N GLU A 168 -20.97 10.78 0.27
CA GLU A 168 -21.88 11.76 0.88
C GLU A 168 -22.44 12.73 -0.17
N LEU A 169 -21.57 13.31 -1.01
CA LEU A 169 -21.98 14.21 -2.10
C LEU A 169 -22.88 13.54 -3.14
N LEU A 170 -22.55 12.30 -3.54
CA LEU A 170 -23.36 11.53 -4.50
C LEU A 170 -24.70 11.11 -3.90
N THR A 171 -24.76 10.84 -2.59
CA THR A 171 -26.01 10.53 -1.87
C THR A 171 -26.95 11.73 -1.84
N HIS A 172 -26.40 12.95 -1.81
CA HIS A 172 -27.16 14.20 -1.96
C HIS A 172 -27.54 14.53 -3.41
N CYS A 173 -27.42 13.57 -4.34
CA CYS A 173 -27.78 13.71 -5.76
C CYS A 173 -27.01 14.84 -6.47
N ILE A 174 -25.80 15.16 -6.01
CA ILE A 174 -24.93 16.13 -6.69
C ILE A 174 -24.31 15.42 -7.91
N PRO A 175 -24.47 15.95 -9.14
CA PRO A 175 -23.91 15.32 -10.32
C PRO A 175 -22.38 15.20 -10.22
N PRO A 176 -21.80 14.08 -10.66
CA PRO A 176 -20.36 13.86 -10.59
C PRO A 176 -19.56 14.91 -11.36
N ASP A 177 -20.11 15.48 -12.43
CA ASP A 177 -19.46 16.54 -13.21
C ASP A 177 -19.31 17.83 -12.41
N VAL A 178 -20.27 18.15 -11.55
CA VAL A 178 -20.22 19.33 -10.67
C VAL A 178 -19.16 19.12 -9.59
N ILE A 179 -19.13 17.93 -8.99
CA ILE A 179 -18.11 17.53 -8.02
C ILE A 179 -16.72 17.64 -8.67
N PHE A 180 -16.57 17.09 -9.87
CA PHE A 180 -15.31 17.06 -10.61
C PHE A 180 -14.81 18.45 -10.99
N LYS A 181 -15.69 19.30 -11.57
CA LYS A 181 -15.35 20.68 -11.91
C LYS A 181 -14.99 21.52 -10.69
N GLY A 182 -15.72 21.37 -9.60
CA GLY A 182 -15.42 22.04 -8.33
C GLY A 182 -14.04 21.63 -7.80
N LEU A 183 -13.76 20.32 -7.81
CA LEU A 183 -12.49 19.77 -7.38
C LEU A 183 -11.32 20.29 -8.24
N ILE A 184 -11.41 20.23 -9.56
CA ILE A 184 -10.35 20.74 -10.46
C ILE A 184 -10.10 22.21 -10.23
N LYS A 185 -11.17 23.02 -10.14
CA LYS A 185 -11.05 24.47 -9.94
C LYS A 185 -10.24 24.79 -8.68
N GLU A 186 -10.53 24.12 -7.58
CA GLU A 186 -9.82 24.32 -6.33
C GLU A 186 -8.38 23.79 -6.39
N LEU A 187 -8.15 22.62 -7.00
CA LEU A 187 -6.81 22.04 -7.14
C LEU A 187 -5.90 22.90 -8.02
N VAL A 188 -6.38 23.37 -9.18
CA VAL A 188 -5.61 24.23 -10.10
C VAL A 188 -5.31 25.60 -9.50
N THR A 189 -6.17 26.10 -8.61
CA THR A 189 -5.91 27.37 -7.88
C THR A 189 -4.74 27.22 -6.92
N ASN A 190 -4.60 26.06 -6.28
CA ASN A 190 -3.60 25.78 -5.24
C ASN A 190 -2.29 25.14 -5.75
N CYS A 191 -2.16 24.83 -7.04
CA CYS A 191 -0.95 24.22 -7.63
C CYS A 191 -0.01 25.26 -8.25
N ASP A 192 1.28 24.92 -8.37
CA ASP A 192 2.27 25.71 -9.11
C ASP A 192 2.12 25.59 -10.63
N GLY A 193 2.62 26.57 -11.38
CA GLY A 193 2.38 26.71 -12.84
C GLY A 193 2.80 25.51 -13.69
N SER A 194 3.90 24.82 -13.34
CA SER A 194 4.36 23.59 -14.01
C SER A 194 3.39 22.43 -13.76
N LEU A 195 2.91 22.30 -12.52
CA LEU A 195 1.98 21.26 -12.12
C LEU A 195 0.57 21.50 -12.71
N LYS A 196 0.15 22.76 -12.91
CA LYS A 196 -1.16 23.09 -13.50
C LYS A 196 -1.35 22.48 -14.89
N ALA A 197 -0.31 22.45 -15.72
CA ALA A 197 -0.39 21.88 -17.06
C ALA A 197 -0.68 20.36 -17.00
N GLU A 198 0.11 19.63 -16.22
CA GLU A 198 -0.05 18.17 -16.06
C GLU A 198 -1.39 17.80 -15.41
N VAL A 199 -1.83 18.57 -14.40
CA VAL A 199 -3.11 18.35 -13.72
C VAL A 199 -4.30 18.64 -14.65
N THR A 200 -4.20 19.64 -15.51
CA THR A 200 -5.28 20.01 -16.46
C THR A 200 -5.42 18.97 -17.57
N GLU A 201 -4.31 18.45 -18.10
CA GLU A 201 -4.34 17.36 -19.09
C GLU A 201 -4.95 16.09 -18.49
N MET A 202 -4.52 15.72 -17.28
CA MET A 202 -5.10 14.60 -16.53
C MET A 202 -6.59 14.81 -16.28
N ALA A 203 -7.00 16.01 -15.85
CA ALA A 203 -8.39 16.36 -15.61
C ALA A 203 -9.27 16.13 -16.85
N ALA A 204 -8.84 16.58 -18.03
CA ALA A 204 -9.58 16.38 -19.27
C ALA A 204 -9.79 14.88 -19.60
N HIS A 205 -8.76 14.06 -19.40
CA HIS A 205 -8.85 12.62 -19.63
C HIS A 205 -9.81 11.92 -18.66
N TYR A 206 -9.77 12.28 -17.36
CA TYR A 206 -10.67 11.70 -16.37
C TYR A 206 -12.11 12.23 -16.49
N GLU A 207 -12.31 13.49 -16.91
CA GLU A 207 -13.64 14.04 -17.23
C GLU A 207 -14.29 13.22 -18.33
N HIS A 208 -13.57 12.97 -19.42
CA HIS A 208 -14.08 12.16 -20.53
C HIS A 208 -14.45 10.74 -20.08
N ARG A 209 -13.62 10.13 -19.22
CA ARG A 209 -13.88 8.79 -18.67
C ARG A 209 -15.08 8.74 -17.73
N ILE A 210 -15.35 9.79 -16.96
CA ILE A 210 -16.55 9.87 -16.10
C ILE A 210 -17.82 9.76 -16.95
N HIS A 211 -17.85 10.41 -18.11
CA HIS A 211 -18.99 10.39 -19.03
C HIS A 211 -19.17 9.04 -19.75
N GLN A 212 -18.08 8.30 -19.98
CA GLN A 212 -18.12 6.99 -20.65
C GLN A 212 -18.30 5.81 -19.68
N GLY A 213 -18.07 6.01 -18.38
CA GLY A 213 -18.05 4.96 -17.38
C GLY A 213 -19.38 4.71 -16.68
N ASN A 214 -19.58 3.49 -16.19
CA ASN A 214 -20.80 3.08 -15.49
C ASN A 214 -20.90 3.56 -14.04
N LYS A 215 -19.79 3.91 -13.38
CA LYS A 215 -19.76 4.30 -11.96
C LYS A 215 -18.82 5.46 -11.73
N ALA A 216 -19.38 6.66 -11.60
CA ALA A 216 -18.62 7.90 -11.41
C ALA A 216 -17.65 7.87 -10.22
N ILE A 217 -18.00 7.18 -9.14
CA ILE A 217 -17.17 7.08 -7.92
C ILE A 217 -15.75 6.54 -8.21
N TYR A 218 -15.61 5.55 -9.10
CA TYR A 218 -14.31 4.96 -9.42
C TYR A 218 -13.41 5.95 -10.17
N HIS A 219 -14.01 6.77 -11.03
CA HIS A 219 -13.26 7.76 -11.81
C HIS A 219 -12.86 8.96 -10.94
N LEU A 220 -13.74 9.41 -10.03
CA LEU A 220 -13.43 10.45 -9.04
C LEU A 220 -12.29 10.01 -8.11
N GLU A 221 -12.37 8.79 -7.57
CA GLU A 221 -11.33 8.21 -6.72
C GLU A 221 -10.00 8.06 -7.46
N ALA A 222 -10.03 7.51 -8.68
CA ALA A 222 -8.83 7.33 -9.50
C ALA A 222 -8.17 8.66 -9.89
N PHE A 223 -8.96 9.71 -10.17
CA PHE A 223 -8.42 11.05 -10.43
C PHE A 223 -7.68 11.61 -9.21
N VAL A 224 -8.30 11.53 -8.02
CA VAL A 224 -7.66 12.00 -6.77
C VAL A 224 -6.39 11.21 -6.47
N ALA A 225 -6.43 9.88 -6.62
CA ALA A 225 -5.25 9.05 -6.40
C ALA A 225 -4.10 9.42 -7.35
N LYS A 226 -4.42 9.66 -8.63
CA LYS A 226 -3.41 10.09 -9.61
C LYS A 226 -2.87 11.48 -9.29
N PHE A 227 -3.75 12.43 -8.94
CA PHE A 227 -3.34 13.77 -8.50
C PHE A 227 -2.41 13.70 -7.28
N MET A 228 -2.74 12.91 -6.26
CA MET A 228 -1.90 12.72 -5.08
C MET A 228 -0.51 12.17 -5.41
N SER A 229 -0.44 11.24 -6.37
CA SER A 229 0.84 10.68 -6.83
C SER A 229 1.70 11.74 -7.53
N ILE A 230 1.12 12.55 -8.40
CA ILE A 230 1.83 13.61 -9.13
C ILE A 230 2.28 14.71 -8.17
N TYR A 231 1.37 15.17 -7.30
CA TYR A 231 1.66 16.19 -6.29
C TYR A 231 2.78 15.76 -5.34
N LYS A 232 2.79 14.47 -4.95
CA LYS A 232 3.86 13.90 -4.12
C LYS A 232 5.21 13.92 -4.86
N ARG A 233 5.25 13.51 -6.13
CA ARG A 233 6.48 13.55 -6.95
C ARG A 233 7.02 14.98 -7.07
N PHE A 234 6.14 15.94 -7.35
CA PHE A 234 6.49 17.35 -7.44
C PHE A 234 7.10 17.90 -6.14
N LEU A 235 6.53 17.55 -4.99
CA LEU A 235 7.10 17.92 -3.68
C LEU A 235 8.48 17.29 -3.43
N GLU A 236 8.68 16.04 -3.87
CA GLU A 236 9.98 15.35 -3.72
C GLU A 236 11.06 15.97 -4.63
N GLU A 237 10.72 16.33 -5.87
CA GLU A 237 11.61 17.01 -6.82
C GLU A 237 11.97 18.43 -6.32
N GLY A 238 10.98 19.21 -5.86
CA GLY A 238 11.23 20.56 -5.33
C GLY A 238 12.08 20.58 -4.05
N MET A 239 12.10 19.51 -3.26
CA MET A 239 13.03 19.37 -2.13
C MET A 239 14.43 18.94 -2.56
N ALA A 240 14.56 18.19 -3.66
CA ALA A 240 15.86 17.78 -4.18
C ALA A 240 16.65 18.95 -4.78
N ASP A 241 15.96 19.95 -5.35
CA ASP A 241 16.58 21.19 -5.87
C ASP A 241 17.06 22.17 -4.77
N LEU A 242 16.71 21.90 -3.50
CA LEU A 242 17.08 22.71 -2.33
C LEU A 242 18.31 22.17 -1.56
N PHE A 243 18.86 21.01 -1.96
CA PHE A 243 20.07 20.39 -1.39
C PHE A 243 21.17 20.26 -2.44
#